data_AF-A0A511B4X5-F1
#
_entry.id   AF-A0A511B4X5-F1
#
_cell.length_a   1.000
_cell.length_b   1.000
_cell.length_c   1.000
_cell.angle_alpha   90.00
_cell.angle_beta   90.00
_cell.angle_gamma   90.00
#
_symmetry.space_group_name_H-M   'P 1'
#
loop_
_entity.id
_entity.type
_entity.pdbx_description
1 polymer ?
#
loop_
_entity_poly.entity_id
_entity_poly.type
_entity_poly.pdbx_seq_one_letter_code
_entity_poly.pdbx_strand_id
1 'polypeptide(L)'
;MLRSPLQPLLRIASDLPEWDAEVRAETYLLVFEAVSSEVGWAATKVLPAPSPFSQRHLKGCVCCRSPVAEELGRIAQSRLLGNGVKFTNVLLLVPAEQLDNYWKTLKEDVLVKARFRLEILAGNTTPESVYRY
;
A
#
# COMPACT_ATOMS: atom_id res chain seq x y z
N MET A 1 9.76 12.41 24.84
CA MET A 1 9.59 10.95 24.62
C MET A 1 9.20 10.73 23.16
N LEU A 2 10.17 10.38 22.30
CA LEU A 2 9.89 10.02 20.91
C LEU A 2 9.28 8.61 20.92
N ARG A 3 7.96 8.51 20.86
CA ARG A 3 7.32 7.23 20.52
C ARG A 3 7.91 6.83 19.18
N SER A 4 8.64 5.70 19.14
CA SER A 4 9.02 5.06 17.89
C SER A 4 7.75 4.99 17.04
N PRO A 5 7.71 5.57 15.82
CA PRO A 5 6.48 5.52 15.05
C PRO A 5 6.25 4.05 14.74
N LEU A 6 5.18 3.48 15.30
CA LEU A 6 4.68 2.16 14.94
C LEU A 6 4.73 2.08 13.41
N GLN A 7 5.33 0.99 12.90
CA GLN A 7 5.43 0.76 11.47
C GLN A 7 4.04 0.95 10.85
N PRO A 8 3.90 1.83 9.84
CA PRO A 8 2.63 2.03 9.17
C PRO A 8 2.10 0.70 8.66
N LEU A 9 0.78 0.58 8.69
CA LEU A 9 0.11 -0.65 8.30
C LEU A 9 -0.19 -0.60 6.79
N LEU A 10 0.44 -1.49 6.03
CA LEU A 10 0.20 -1.69 4.61
C LEU A 10 -0.86 -2.77 4.44
N ARG A 11 -2.03 -2.37 3.96
CA ARG A 11 -3.14 -3.25 3.63
C ARG A 11 -3.25 -3.42 2.12
N ILE A 12 -3.53 -4.65 1.68
CA ILE A 12 -3.80 -4.94 0.27
C ILE A 12 -5.25 -5.41 0.14
N ALA A 13 -6.00 -4.83 -0.79
CA ALA A 13 -7.39 -5.18 -1.07
C ALA A 13 -7.65 -5.25 -2.58
N SER A 14 -8.68 -6.00 -2.98
CA SER A 14 -9.20 -6.01 -4.35
C SER A 14 -10.25 -4.93 -4.61
N ASP A 15 -10.95 -4.52 -3.55
CA ASP A 15 -12.07 -3.58 -3.59
C ASP A 15 -11.83 -2.47 -2.57
N LEU A 16 -12.38 -1.29 -2.88
CA LEU A 16 -12.29 -0.18 -1.96
C LEU A 16 -13.18 -0.46 -0.75
N PRO A 17 -12.61 -0.57 0.46
CA PRO A 17 -13.41 -0.91 1.62
C PRO A 17 -14.28 0.29 2.03
N GLU A 18 -15.47 0.00 2.57
CA GLU A 18 -16.36 1.00 3.15
C GLU A 18 -15.81 1.45 4.50
N TRP A 19 -14.85 2.38 4.47
CA TRP A 19 -14.22 2.94 5.65
C TRP A 19 -14.82 4.29 6.03
N ASP A 20 -15.00 4.45 7.35
CA ASP A 20 -15.38 5.72 7.94
C ASP A 20 -14.38 6.82 7.59
N ALA A 21 -14.86 8.07 7.59
CA ALA A 21 -14.08 9.23 7.16
C ALA A 21 -12.79 9.41 7.97
N GLU A 22 -12.81 9.06 9.26
CA GLU A 22 -11.64 9.14 10.14
C GLU A 22 -10.51 8.19 9.66
N VAL A 23 -10.85 6.93 9.35
CA VAL A 23 -9.88 5.95 8.86
C VAL A 23 -9.33 6.36 7.49
N ARG A 24 -10.18 6.89 6.60
CA ARG A 24 -9.74 7.41 5.30
C ARG A 24 -8.77 8.58 5.47
N ALA A 25 -9.06 9.52 6.38
CA ALA A 25 -8.23 10.69 6.64
C ALA A 25 -6.83 10.35 7.16
N GLU A 26 -6.63 9.15 7.69
CA GLU A 26 -5.31 8.63 8.11
C GLU A 26 -4.68 7.63 7.13
N THR A 27 -5.29 7.39 5.98
CA THR A 27 -4.83 6.39 5.01
C THR A 27 -4.28 7.01 3.74
N TYR A 28 -3.09 6.59 3.34
CA TYR A 28 -2.53 6.84 2.02
C TYR A 28 -3.05 5.77 1.03
N LEU A 29 -3.82 6.18 0.03
CA LEU A 29 -4.40 5.30 -0.98
C LEU A 29 -3.48 5.17 -2.20
N LEU A 30 -3.14 3.94 -2.56
CA LEU A 30 -2.41 3.57 -3.78
C LEU A 30 -3.33 2.78 -4.71
N VAL A 31 -3.49 3.24 -5.94
CA VAL A 31 -4.39 2.65 -6.95
C VAL A 31 -3.68 2.60 -8.30
N PHE A 32 -4.08 1.70 -9.20
CA PHE A 32 -3.56 1.67 -10.57
C PHE A 32 -4.41 2.45 -11.57
N GLU A 33 -5.65 2.74 -11.19
CA GLU A 33 -6.61 3.51 -11.98
C GLU A 33 -7.26 4.58 -11.10
N ALA A 34 -7.60 5.72 -11.69
CA ALA A 34 -8.27 6.79 -10.96
C ALA A 34 -9.64 6.31 -10.49
N VAL A 35 -9.85 6.30 -9.17
CA VAL A 35 -11.15 6.01 -8.55
C VAL A 35 -11.83 7.33 -8.23
N SER A 36 -13.11 7.45 -8.57
CA SER A 36 -13.92 8.67 -8.38
C SER A 36 -14.12 9.09 -6.91
N SER A 37 -13.69 8.25 -5.96
CA SER A 37 -13.87 8.42 -4.51
C SER A 37 -12.63 8.98 -3.80
N GLU A 38 -11.86 9.87 -4.42
CA GLU A 38 -10.64 10.48 -3.83
C GLU A 38 -10.92 11.34 -2.59
N VAL A 39 -12.19 11.64 -2.29
CA VAL A 39 -12.55 12.53 -1.19
C VAL A 39 -12.31 11.87 0.16
N GLY A 40 -11.46 12.49 0.98
CA GLY A 40 -11.26 12.16 2.39
C GLY A 40 -10.08 11.24 2.70
N TRP A 41 -9.25 10.87 1.72
CA TRP A 41 -8.00 10.15 1.96
C TRP A 41 -6.88 11.09 2.42
N ALA A 42 -5.92 10.61 3.24
CA ALA A 42 -4.76 11.39 3.64
C ALA A 42 -3.92 11.85 2.44
N ALA A 43 -3.80 10.97 1.45
CA ALA A 43 -3.33 11.23 0.11
C ALA A 43 -3.76 10.08 -0.81
N THR A 44 -3.81 10.37 -2.11
CA THR A 44 -4.07 9.37 -3.15
C THR A 44 -2.97 9.43 -4.20
N LYS A 45 -2.49 8.27 -4.64
CA LYS A 45 -1.54 8.16 -5.73
C LYS A 45 -2.00 7.10 -6.72
N VAL A 46 -2.20 7.55 -7.96
CA VAL A 46 -2.32 6.66 -9.11
C VAL A 46 -0.91 6.20 -9.51
N LEU A 47 -0.69 4.89 -9.42
CA LEU A 47 0.52 4.21 -9.86
C LEU A 47 0.46 3.99 -11.37
N PRO A 48 1.60 4.04 -12.08
CA PRO A 48 1.62 3.66 -13.48
C PRO A 48 1.20 2.20 -13.63
N ALA A 49 0.55 1.89 -14.75
CA ALA A 49 0.19 0.52 -15.09
C ALA A 49 1.44 -0.38 -15.03
N PRO A 50 1.33 -1.60 -14.46
CA PRO A 50 2.46 -2.51 -14.39
C PRO A 50 2.95 -2.85 -15.80
N SER A 51 4.27 -2.89 -15.97
CA SER A 51 4.91 -3.23 -17.24
C SER A 51 4.50 -4.64 -17.69
N PRO A 52 4.09 -4.84 -18.96
CA PRO A 52 3.77 -6.17 -19.49
C PRO A 52 4.99 -7.10 -19.54
N PHE A 53 6.21 -6.57 -19.36
CA PHE A 53 7.46 -7.32 -19.34
C PHE A 53 7.89 -7.74 -17.94
N SER A 54 7.19 -7.31 -16.89
CA SER A 54 7.52 -7.60 -15.49
C SER A 54 7.58 -9.10 -15.17
N GLN A 55 6.85 -9.93 -15.92
CA GLN A 55 6.84 -11.40 -15.77
C GLN A 55 7.81 -12.15 -16.70
N ARG A 56 8.43 -11.49 -17.69
CA ARG A 56 9.21 -12.13 -18.77
C ARG A 56 10.72 -11.90 -18.67
N HIS A 57 11.16 -11.00 -17.80
CA HIS A 57 12.57 -10.57 -17.72
C HIS A 57 13.18 -10.92 -16.35
N LEU A 58 14.50 -11.03 -16.31
CA LEU A 58 15.26 -11.25 -15.07
C LEU A 58 15.13 -10.05 -14.12
N LYS A 59 15.02 -10.31 -12.81
CA LYS A 59 14.94 -9.29 -11.77
C LYS A 59 16.13 -8.32 -11.89
N GLY A 60 15.87 -7.01 -12.00
CA GLY A 60 16.90 -5.96 -12.02
C GLY A 60 16.84 -4.98 -13.20
N CYS A 61 16.15 -5.33 -14.30
CA CYS A 61 15.92 -4.39 -15.39
C CYS A 61 14.92 -3.30 -14.98
N VAL A 62 15.06 -2.08 -15.55
CA VAL A 62 14.15 -0.95 -15.28
C VAL A 62 12.69 -1.32 -15.58
N CYS A 63 12.46 -2.11 -16.64
CA CYS A 63 11.14 -2.63 -17.02
C CYS A 63 10.55 -3.68 -16.04
N CYS A 64 11.34 -4.18 -15.08
CA CYS A 64 10.93 -5.12 -14.03
C CYS A 64 10.72 -4.46 -12.67
N ARG A 65 10.98 -3.15 -12.53
CA ARG A 65 10.75 -2.46 -11.26
C ARG A 65 9.27 -2.43 -10.96
N SER A 66 8.90 -2.93 -9.78
CA SER A 66 7.52 -2.85 -9.29
C SER A 66 7.22 -1.39 -8.96
N PRO A 67 6.25 -0.74 -9.63
CA PRO A 67 5.88 0.64 -9.31
C PRO A 67 5.37 0.77 -7.86
N VAL A 68 4.79 -0.31 -7.32
CA VAL A 68 4.37 -0.40 -5.92
C VAL A 68 5.57 -0.32 -4.99
N ALA A 69 6.60 -1.14 -5.20
CA ALA A 69 7.77 -1.18 -4.31
C ALA A 69 8.54 0.14 -4.32
N GLU A 70 8.65 0.79 -5.49
CA GLU A 70 9.26 2.11 -5.61
C GLU A 70 8.48 3.17 -4.81
N GLU A 71 7.16 3.21 -4.95
CA GLU A 71 6.34 4.18 -4.22
C GLU A 71 6.33 3.91 -2.72
N LEU A 72 6.27 2.65 -2.28
CA LEU A 72 6.42 2.29 -0.86
C LEU A 72 7.77 2.74 -0.30
N GLY A 73 8.84 2.67 -1.10
CA GLY A 73 10.15 3.24 -0.76
C GLY A 73 10.12 4.75 -0.55
N ARG A 74 9.47 5.48 -1.47
CA ARG A 74 9.28 6.92 -1.34
C ARG A 74 8.46 7.29 -0.11
N ILE A 75 7.36 6.57 0.14
CA ILE A 75 6.50 6.76 1.31
C ILE A 75 7.29 6.55 2.61
N ALA A 76 8.07 5.46 2.70
CA ALA A 76 8.90 5.18 3.86
C ALA A 76 9.97 6.25 4.06
N GLN A 77 10.63 6.70 2.99
CA GLN A 77 11.64 7.76 3.04
C GLN A 77 11.04 9.10 3.48
N SER A 78 9.91 9.50 2.87
CA SER A 78 9.14 10.70 3.22
C SER A 78 8.79 10.74 4.70
N ARG A 79 8.29 9.61 5.24
CA ARG A 79 7.97 9.47 6.67
C ARG A 79 9.21 9.61 7.55
N LEU A 80 10.34 9.00 7.17
CA LEU A 80 11.59 9.08 7.95
C LEU A 80 12.18 10.49 7.99
N LEU A 81 12.06 11.22 6.88
CA LEU A 81 12.54 12.61 6.77
C LEU A 81 11.56 13.62 7.38
N GLY A 82 10.36 13.19 7.78
CA GLY A 82 9.30 14.10 8.25
C GLY A 82 8.72 15.00 7.14
N ASN A 83 8.99 14.68 5.88
CA ASN A 83 8.63 15.48 4.72
C ASN A 83 7.48 14.78 3.97
N GLY A 84 6.23 15.13 4.23
CA GLY A 84 5.08 14.55 3.53
C GLY A 84 3.77 14.63 4.32
N VAL A 85 2.72 14.06 3.75
CA VAL A 85 1.41 13.92 4.44
C VAL A 85 1.54 12.98 5.63
N LYS A 86 0.80 13.27 6.72
CA LYS A 86 0.73 12.38 7.88
C LYS A 86 -0.30 11.28 7.59
N PHE A 87 0.08 10.03 7.84
CA PHE A 87 -0.79 8.87 7.71
C PHE A 87 -0.36 7.78 8.72
N THR A 88 -1.26 6.87 9.05
CA THR A 88 -1.00 5.68 9.87
C THR A 88 -1.13 4.40 9.04
N ASN A 89 -1.89 4.45 7.94
CA ASN A 89 -2.18 3.33 7.06
C ASN A 89 -1.78 3.62 5.61
N VAL A 90 -1.44 2.57 4.87
CA VAL A 90 -1.32 2.57 3.41
C VAL A 90 -2.28 1.50 2.90
N LEU A 91 -3.18 1.85 1.99
CA LEU A 91 -4.05 0.91 1.30
C LEU A 91 -3.60 0.78 -0.15
N LEU A 92 -3.19 -0.42 -0.55
CA LEU A 92 -2.91 -0.78 -1.93
C LEU A 92 -4.13 -1.51 -2.51
N LEU A 93 -4.80 -0.86 -3.46
CA LEU A 93 -5.88 -1.45 -4.23
C LEU A 93 -5.31 -2.09 -5.50
N VAL A 94 -5.54 -3.39 -5.68
CA VAL A 94 -5.05 -4.17 -6.82
C VAL A 94 -6.20 -4.92 -7.49
N PRO A 95 -6.11 -5.28 -8.78
CA PRO A 95 -7.11 -6.17 -9.39
C PRO A 95 -7.24 -7.48 -8.62
N ALA A 96 -8.47 -7.99 -8.47
CA ALA A 96 -8.76 -9.19 -7.67
C ALA A 96 -7.92 -10.40 -8.10
N GLU A 97 -7.72 -10.59 -9.39
CA GLU A 97 -6.91 -11.66 -9.97
C GLU A 97 -5.41 -11.54 -9.67
N GLN A 98 -4.95 -10.38 -9.22
CA GLN A 98 -3.55 -10.12 -8.87
C GLN A 98 -3.30 -10.05 -7.37
N LEU A 99 -4.35 -10.08 -6.54
CA LEU A 99 -4.28 -9.91 -5.09
C LEU A 99 -3.27 -10.88 -4.45
N ASP A 100 -3.39 -12.17 -4.75
CA ASP A 100 -2.50 -13.21 -4.22
C ASP A 100 -1.04 -13.02 -4.66
N ASN A 101 -0.82 -12.56 -5.88
CA ASN A 101 0.51 -12.34 -6.42
C ASN A 101 1.20 -11.14 -5.75
N TYR A 102 0.47 -10.04 -5.57
CA TYR A 102 0.97 -8.87 -4.82
C TYR A 102 1.22 -9.22 -3.35
N TRP A 103 0.29 -9.96 -2.71
CA TRP A 103 0.47 -10.42 -1.34
C TRP A 103 1.76 -11.22 -1.16
N LYS A 104 1.96 -12.26 -1.97
CA LYS A 104 3.18 -13.09 -1.92
C LYS A 104 4.44 -12.26 -2.15
N THR A 105 4.43 -11.42 -3.19
CA THR A 105 5.58 -10.59 -3.56
C THR A 105 5.95 -9.61 -2.45
N LEU A 106 4.98 -8.87 -1.91
CA LEU A 106 5.21 -7.86 -0.88
C LEU A 106 5.54 -8.48 0.49
N LYS A 107 4.99 -9.65 0.79
CA LYS A 107 5.35 -10.42 2.01
C LYS A 107 6.81 -10.83 2.02
N GLU A 108 7.41 -11.08 0.86
CA GLU A 108 8.82 -11.45 0.71
C GLU A 108 9.75 -10.24 0.53
N ASP A 109 9.22 -9.06 0.23
CA ASP A 109 9.99 -7.85 -0.02
C ASP A 109 10.67 -7.33 1.26
N VAL A 110 12.00 -7.14 1.18
CA VAL A 110 12.85 -6.75 2.32
C VAL A 110 12.48 -5.36 2.85
N LEU A 111 12.17 -4.41 1.96
CA LEU A 111 11.79 -3.06 2.36
C LEU A 111 10.42 -3.09 3.05
N VAL A 112 9.46 -3.82 2.49
CA VAL A 112 8.12 -3.95 3.06
C VAL A 112 8.21 -4.51 4.48
N LYS A 113 8.89 -5.63 4.67
CA LYS A 113 9.10 -6.26 5.99
C LYS A 113 9.79 -5.34 7.00
N ALA A 114 10.72 -4.51 6.53
CA ALA A 114 11.48 -3.62 7.41
C ALA A 114 10.69 -2.36 7.82
N ARG A 115 9.75 -1.90 6.99
CA ARG A 115 9.13 -0.57 7.14
C ARG A 115 7.63 -0.59 7.34
N PHE A 116 6.96 -1.70 7.07
CA PHE A 116 5.51 -1.82 7.13
C PHE A 116 5.10 -3.08 7.86
N ARG A 117 3.95 -3.03 8.52
CA ARG A 117 3.19 -4.24 8.89
C ARG A 117 2.28 -4.58 7.73
N LEU A 118 2.23 -5.83 7.31
CA LEU A 118 1.52 -6.22 6.09
C LEU A 118 0.25 -7.02 6.43
N GLU A 119 -0.90 -6.59 5.92
CA GLU A 119 -2.20 -7.24 6.09
C GLU A 119 -2.92 -7.37 4.73
N ILE A 120 -3.67 -8.46 4.58
CA ILE A 120 -4.56 -8.66 3.44
C ILE A 120 -6.00 -8.45 3.91
N LEU A 121 -6.77 -7.65 3.18
CA LEU A 121 -8.20 -7.47 3.40
C LEU A 121 -8.93 -8.36 2.41
N ALA A 122 -9.60 -9.37 2.92
CA ALA A 122 -10.46 -10.24 2.12
C ALA A 122 -11.91 -9.77 2.25
N GLY A 123 -12.47 -9.23 1.17
CA GLY A 123 -13.85 -8.73 1.11
C GLY A 123 -14.08 -7.42 1.89
N ASN A 124 -15.35 -7.09 2.16
CA ASN A 124 -15.79 -5.87 2.88
C ASN A 124 -15.45 -5.94 4.38
N THR A 125 -14.17 -6.11 4.72
CA THR A 125 -13.72 -6.14 6.12
C THR A 125 -13.47 -4.72 6.62
N THR A 126 -14.23 -4.31 7.65
CA THR A 126 -13.93 -3.11 8.42
C THR A 126 -12.63 -3.30 9.22
N PRO A 127 -11.85 -2.22 9.46
CA PRO A 127 -10.52 -2.31 10.08
C PRO A 127 -10.53 -2.90 11.51
N GLU A 128 -11.68 -2.86 12.18
CA GLU A 128 -11.83 -3.30 13.57
C GLU A 128 -11.69 -4.81 13.77
N SER A 129 -11.83 -5.62 12.71
CA SER A 129 -11.74 -7.08 12.83
C SER A 129 -10.32 -7.64 12.78
N VAL A 130 -9.29 -6.81 12.55
CA VAL A 130 -7.90 -7.27 12.36
C VAL A 130 -7.01 -6.84 13.52
N TYR A 131 -7.37 -7.26 14.73
CA TYR A 131 -6.44 -7.29 15.86
C TYR A 131 -6.69 -8.53 16.70
N ARG A 132 -5.85 -9.56 16.50
CA ARG A 132 -5.42 -10.56 17.50
C ARG A 132 -4.53 -11.60 16.82
N TYR A 133 -3.23 -11.34 16.81
CA TYR A 133 -2.20 -12.38 16.95
C TYR A 133 -1.02 -11.80 17.73
#